data_AF-A0A923Y589-F1
#
_entry.id   AF-A0A923Y589-F1
#
_cell.length_a   1.000
_cell.length_b   1.000
_cell.length_c   1.000
_cell.angle_alpha   90.00
_cell.angle_beta   90.00
_cell.angle_gamma   90.00
#
_symmetry.space_group_name_H-M   'P 1'
#
loop_
_entity.id
_entity.type
_entity.pdbx_description
1 polymer ?
#
loop_
_entity_poly.entity_id
_entity_poly.type
_entity_poly.pdbx_seq_one_letter_code
_entity_poly.pdbx_strand_id
1 'polypeptide(L)'
;MTKRSKNFGFIIPTPEEDAAIAAGIAADPDTYEVPSEEIAQMRPLRGRPRVASPKAALTMRVDADVLDALKASGPGWQTRVNDLLKDAVRRGRI
;
A
#
# COMPACT_ATOMS: atom_id res chain seq x y z
N MET A 1 27.89 -5.38 19.78
CA MET A 1 28.05 -4.27 18.79
C MET A 1 27.26 -4.61 17.54
N THR A 2 26.07 -4.03 17.37
CA THR A 2 25.12 -4.32 16.29
C THR A 2 25.64 -3.90 14.91
N LYS A 3 25.38 -4.72 13.88
CA LYS A 3 25.70 -4.38 12.48
C LYS A 3 24.49 -3.66 11.86
N ARG A 4 24.68 -2.41 11.40
CA ARG A 4 23.65 -1.71 10.61
C ARG A 4 23.69 -2.17 9.15
N SER A 5 22.52 -2.42 8.57
CA SER A 5 22.37 -2.61 7.13
C SER A 5 22.77 -1.34 6.37
N LYS A 6 23.67 -1.47 5.38
CA LYS A 6 24.17 -0.33 4.58
C LYS A 6 23.09 0.35 3.72
N ASN A 7 21.99 -0.34 3.40
CA ASN A 7 21.02 0.14 2.41
C ASN A 7 19.66 0.57 2.99
N PHE A 8 19.29 0.12 4.19
CA PHE A 8 17.92 0.33 4.70
C PHE A 8 17.84 0.83 6.15
N GLY A 9 18.97 1.15 6.79
CA GLY A 9 18.98 1.70 8.16
C GLY A 9 18.53 0.72 9.26
N PHE A 10 18.24 -0.54 8.92
CA PHE A 10 17.89 -1.58 9.88
C PHE A 10 19.08 -1.95 10.78
N ILE A 11 18.79 -2.20 12.05
CA ILE A 11 19.72 -2.77 13.02
C ILE A 11 19.59 -4.28 12.92
N ILE A 12 20.66 -4.96 12.49
CA ILE A 12 20.69 -6.41 12.40
C ILE A 12 21.26 -6.95 13.72
N PRO A 13 20.59 -7.91 14.38
CA PRO A 13 21.13 -8.58 15.55
C PRO A 13 22.52 -9.17 15.28
N THR A 14 23.35 -9.18 16.30
CA THR A 14 24.60 -9.93 16.31
C THR A 14 24.33 -11.42 16.54
N PRO A 15 25.29 -12.31 16.23
CA PRO A 15 25.12 -13.74 16.50
C PRO A 15 24.84 -14.08 17.97
N GLU A 16 25.39 -13.30 18.92
CA GLU A 16 25.11 -13.45 20.35
C GLU A 16 23.68 -13.03 20.69
N GLU A 17 23.19 -11.94 20.09
CA GLU A 17 21.79 -11.48 20.24
C GLU A 17 20.82 -12.47 19.59
N ASP A 18 21.14 -13.03 18.42
CA ASP A 18 20.36 -14.10 17.77
C ASP A 18 20.29 -15.35 18.65
N ALA A 19 21.40 -15.75 19.27
CA ALA A 19 21.42 -16.88 20.20
C ALA A 19 20.57 -16.63 21.45
N ALA A 20 20.59 -15.41 21.99
CA ALA A 20 19.74 -15.02 23.11
C ALA A 20 18.25 -15.01 22.74
N ILE A 21 17.91 -14.57 21.53
CA ILE A 21 16.54 -14.62 20.99
C ILE A 21 16.09 -16.08 20.83
N ALA A 22 16.92 -16.94 20.24
CA ALA A 22 16.61 -18.36 20.06
C ALA A 22 16.43 -19.10 21.40
N ALA A 23 17.25 -18.78 22.40
CA ALA A 23 17.10 -19.32 23.75
C ALA A 23 15.78 -18.88 24.41
N GLY A 24 15.36 -17.63 24.20
CA GLY A 24 14.07 -17.12 24.68
C GLY A 24 12.88 -17.84 24.03
N ILE A 25 12.95 -18.05 22.71
CA ILE A 25 11.94 -18.80 21.96
C ILE A 25 11.84 -20.24 22.47
N ALA A 26 12.98 -20.93 22.62
CA ALA A 26 13.00 -22.33 23.07
C ALA A 26 12.53 -22.52 24.52
N ALA A 27 12.63 -21.47 25.36
CA ALA A 27 12.16 -21.50 26.75
C ALA A 27 10.65 -21.27 26.89
N ASP A 28 9.98 -20.78 25.84
CA ASP A 28 8.54 -20.52 25.83
C ASP A 28 7.76 -21.69 25.20
N PRO A 29 7.05 -22.51 25.98
CA PRO A 29 6.30 -23.66 25.48
C PRO A 29 5.10 -23.28 24.60
N ASP A 30 4.63 -22.03 24.67
CA ASP A 30 3.51 -21.54 23.86
C ASP A 30 3.98 -20.93 22.52
N THR A 31 5.29 -20.76 22.32
CA THR A 31 5.81 -20.22 21.06
C THR A 31 5.73 -21.27 19.95
N TYR A 32 4.87 -21.01 18.96
CA TYR A 32 4.79 -21.78 17.73
C TYR A 32 5.75 -21.24 16.66
N GLU A 33 6.84 -21.95 16.40
CA GLU A 33 7.71 -21.68 15.26
C GLU A 33 7.17 -22.38 14.01
N VAL A 34 6.72 -21.59 13.03
CA VAL A 34 6.22 -22.14 11.77
C VAL A 34 7.41 -22.68 10.96
N PRO A 35 7.51 -24.00 10.70
CA PRO A 35 8.60 -24.56 9.91
C PRO A 35 8.51 -24.12 8.45
N SER A 36 9.65 -24.10 7.77
CA SER A 36 9.76 -23.62 6.39
C SER A 36 8.83 -24.32 5.40
N GLU A 37 8.58 -25.61 5.64
CA GLU A 37 7.70 -26.48 4.88
C GLU A 37 6.23 -26.06 5.01
N GLU A 38 5.82 -25.61 6.19
CA GLU A 38 4.46 -25.14 6.43
C GLU A 38 4.27 -23.73 5.86
N ILE A 39 5.28 -22.85 5.99
CA ILE A 39 5.28 -21.53 5.34
C ILE A 39 5.06 -21.68 3.83
N ALA A 40 5.72 -22.66 3.20
CA ALA A 40 5.57 -22.93 1.77
C ALA A 40 4.15 -23.38 1.38
N GLN A 41 3.39 -23.96 2.31
CA GLN A 41 2.03 -24.43 2.10
C GLN A 41 0.96 -23.38 2.47
N MET A 42 1.34 -22.33 3.20
CA MET A 42 0.43 -21.24 3.56
C MET A 42 -0.04 -20.49 2.32
N ARG A 43 -1.36 -20.30 2.20
CA ARG A 43 -1.92 -19.45 1.16
C ARG A 43 -1.56 -17.99 1.46
N PRO A 44 -0.98 -17.25 0.51
CA PRO A 44 -0.73 -15.83 0.72
C PRO A 44 -2.06 -15.13 0.99
N LEU A 45 -2.11 -14.31 2.06
CA LEU A 45 -3.21 -13.38 2.29
C LEU A 45 -3.20 -12.36 1.14
N ARG A 46 -3.91 -12.69 0.06
CA ARG A 46 -4.16 -11.72 -1.00
C ARG A 46 -5.09 -10.66 -0.42
N GLY A 47 -4.68 -9.39 -0.54
CA GLY A 47 -5.47 -8.25 -0.11
C GLY A 47 -6.80 -8.13 -0.87
N ARG A 48 -7.42 -6.95 -0.81
CA ARG A 48 -8.73 -6.69 -1.44
C ARG A 48 -8.77 -7.24 -2.88
N PRO A 49 -9.84 -7.97 -3.27
CA PRO A 49 -10.00 -8.44 -4.64
C PRO A 49 -9.76 -7.34 -5.67
N ARG A 50 -9.06 -7.67 -6.75
CA ARG A 50 -8.76 -6.72 -7.82
C ARG A 50 -10.06 -6.25 -8.46
N VAL A 51 -10.25 -4.93 -8.55
CA VAL A 51 -11.41 -4.34 -9.24
C VAL A 51 -11.26 -4.59 -10.75
N ALA A 52 -12.32 -5.06 -11.41
CA ALA A 52 -12.29 -5.43 -12.82
C ALA A 52 -11.99 -4.25 -13.76
N SER A 53 -12.50 -3.06 -13.43
CA SER A 53 -12.23 -1.82 -14.16
C SER A 53 -11.89 -0.70 -13.15
N PRO A 54 -10.61 -0.56 -12.77
CA PRO A 54 -10.20 0.52 -11.89
C PRO A 54 -10.30 1.87 -12.63
N LYS A 55 -10.50 2.95 -11.86
CA LYS A 55 -10.39 4.31 -12.42
C LYS A 55 -8.99 4.51 -13.00
N ALA A 56 -8.91 4.94 -14.25
CA ALA A 56 -7.65 5.32 -14.87
C ALA A 56 -7.22 6.71 -14.39
N ALA A 57 -5.91 6.93 -14.23
CA ALA A 57 -5.36 8.25 -13.98
C ALA A 57 -5.43 9.08 -15.28
N LEU A 58 -5.97 10.30 -15.18
CA LEU A 58 -6.01 11.27 -16.27
C LEU A 58 -4.99 12.37 -15.99
N THR A 59 -3.92 12.42 -16.78
CA THR A 59 -2.92 13.50 -16.72
C THR A 59 -3.22 14.51 -17.82
N MET A 60 -3.65 15.71 -17.46
CA MET A 60 -3.90 16.81 -18.40
C MET A 60 -3.57 18.16 -17.75
N ARG A 61 -3.31 19.17 -18.58
CA ARG A 61 -3.23 20.57 -18.12
C ARG A 61 -4.63 21.18 -18.14
N VAL A 62 -4.91 22.01 -17.15
CA VAL A 62 -6.14 22.77 -16.99
C VAL A 62 -5.74 24.20 -16.65
N ASP A 63 -6.51 25.18 -17.11
CA ASP A 63 -6.29 26.57 -16.75
C ASP A 63 -6.34 26.77 -15.23
N ALA A 64 -5.51 27.67 -14.72
CA ALA A 64 -5.31 27.84 -13.28
C ALA A 64 -6.57 28.32 -12.56
N ASP A 65 -7.29 29.27 -13.17
CA ASP A 65 -8.55 29.81 -12.69
C ASP A 65 -9.65 28.74 -12.59
N VAL A 66 -9.73 27.85 -13.57
CA VAL A 66 -10.64 26.70 -13.57
C VAL A 66 -10.30 25.75 -12.43
N LEU A 67 -9.01 25.42 -12.23
CA LEU A 67 -8.59 24.54 -11.14
C LEU A 67 -8.91 25.14 -9.77
N ASP A 68 -8.71 26.45 -9.61
CA ASP A 68 -8.98 27.16 -8.37
C ASP A 68 -10.48 27.23 -8.08
N ALA A 69 -11.31 27.52 -9.08
CA ALA A 69 -12.77 27.48 -8.96
C ALA A 69 -13.28 26.08 -8.58
N LEU A 70 -12.69 25.02 -9.16
CA LEU A 70 -13.03 23.65 -8.82
C LEU A 70 -12.68 23.33 -7.37
N LYS A 71 -11.48 23.66 -6.90
CA LYS A 71 -11.08 23.46 -5.49
C LYS A 71 -11.96 24.26 -4.53
N ALA A 72 -12.30 25.50 -4.89
CA ALA A 72 -13.16 26.37 -4.09
C ALA A 72 -14.59 25.83 -3.94
N SER A 73 -15.06 24.99 -4.87
CA SER A 73 -16.37 24.31 -4.75
C SER A 73 -16.45 23.30 -3.59
N GLY A 74 -15.34 23.07 -2.87
CA GLY A 74 -15.30 22.30 -1.64
C GLY A 74 -15.04 20.80 -1.83
N PRO A 75 -15.17 20.00 -0.75
CA PRO A 75 -14.91 18.57 -0.79
C PRO A 75 -15.68 17.86 -1.91
N GLY A 76 -15.05 16.86 -2.53
CA GLY A 76 -15.64 16.08 -3.61
C GLY A 76 -15.65 16.75 -4.99
N TRP A 77 -14.96 17.89 -5.18
CA TRP A 77 -14.90 18.55 -6.48
C TRP A 77 -14.39 17.65 -7.62
N GLN A 78 -13.42 16.77 -7.35
CA GLN A 78 -12.93 15.80 -8.34
C GLN A 78 -14.02 14.79 -8.74
N THR A 79 -14.90 14.40 -7.81
CA THR A 79 -16.05 13.54 -8.11
C THR A 79 -17.04 14.26 -9.00
N ARG A 80 -17.37 15.53 -8.69
CA ARG A 80 -18.23 16.36 -9.54
C ARG A 80 -17.67 16.54 -10.95
N VAL A 81 -16.37 16.79 -11.09
CA VAL A 81 -15.71 16.88 -12.40
C VAL A 81 -15.83 15.56 -13.16
N ASN A 82 -15.56 14.44 -12.51
CA ASN A 82 -15.68 13.13 -13.14
C ASN A 82 -17.11 12.84 -13.60
N ASP A 83 -18.13 13.26 -12.85
CA ASP A 83 -19.52 13.08 -13.23
C ASP A 83 -19.95 14.01 -14.39
N LEU A 84 -19.39 15.23 -14.44
CA LEU A 84 -19.52 16.11 -15.61
C LEU A 84 -18.92 15.48 -16.87
N LEU A 85 -17.72 14.91 -16.77
CA LEU A 85 -17.07 14.20 -17.88
C LEU A 85 -17.91 13.01 -18.36
N LYS A 86 -18.46 12.20 -17.43
CA LYS A 86 -19.38 11.11 -17.77
C LYS A 86 -20.62 11.60 -18.51
N ASP A 87 -21.23 12.69 -18.05
CA ASP A 87 -22.41 13.26 -18.70
C ASP A 87 -22.09 13.80 -20.10
N ALA A 88 -20.94 14.48 -20.25
CA ALA A 88 -20.49 15.00 -21.52
C ALA A 88 -20.25 13.88 -22.56
N VAL A 89 -19.57 12.80 -22.16
CA VAL A 89 -19.38 11.61 -23.01
C VAL A 89 -20.72 10.95 -23.35
N ARG A 90 -21.61 10.76 -22.36
CA ARG A 90 -22.94 10.16 -22.59
C ARG A 90 -23.77 10.96 -23.59
N ARG A 91 -23.63 12.28 -23.59
CA ARG A 91 -24.35 13.20 -24.48
C ARG A 91 -23.61 13.46 -25.79
N GLY A 92 -22.42 12.90 -26.00
CA GLY A 92 -21.61 13.12 -27.21
C GLY A 92 -21.13 14.55 -27.38
N ARG A 93 -20.92 15.29 -26.27
CA ARG A 93 -20.32 16.64 -26.30
C ARG A 93 -18.80 16.59 -26.39
N ILE A 94 -18.24 15.44 -26.03
CA ILE A 94 -16.83 15.06 -26.12
C ILE A 94 -16.75 13.57 -26.44
#